data_AF-A0A963ANL6-F1
#
_entry.id   AF-A0A963ANL6-F1
#
_cell.length_a   1.000
_cell.length_b   1.000
_cell.length_c   1.000
_cell.angle_alpha   90.00
_cell.angle_beta   90.00
_cell.angle_gamma   90.00
#
_symmetry.space_group_name_H-M   'P 1'
#
loop_
_entity.id
_entity.type
_entity.pdbx_description
1 polymer ?
#
loop_
_entity_poly.entity_id
_entity_poly.type
_entity_poly.pdbx_seq_one_letter_code
_entity_poly.pdbx_strand_id
1 'polypeptide(L)'
;SLTGQARLAEEAPRQIANAHTVFNVANTILFLPFAGAIAKLVEKLVPVKELTFEEKAIAKFQPRYLDDGMLDTPPLALSMVRRETRRMGEVVEEMLADVPATVFTGDLDKVAEMRDKDEQVDALYGAINSYLTKVSRRDLMEGTANEAMMLTTTTTEIENIGDIIEIHMTHLAQMCSVNQITFNEENLKSLEFYHGRVQKAFSSAMVAIEHDRRAAAQMVLDMEKEIIEGMDELVRKNQRKFLHEETSAQEMAAFTLQTDIMENLKRIYEHSKRIGKLVLKQEGGTALATIS
;
A
#
# COMPACT_ATOMS: atom_id res chain seq x y z
N SER A 1 -49.97 -23.70 -56.77
CA SER A 1 -49.60 -22.37 -56.26
C SER A 1 -48.56 -22.53 -55.16
N LEU A 2 -47.27 -22.55 -55.54
CA LEU A 2 -46.12 -22.64 -54.62
C LEU A 2 -45.89 -21.33 -53.82
N THR A 3 -46.69 -20.30 -54.06
CA THR A 3 -46.58 -18.97 -53.46
C THR A 3 -47.09 -18.86 -52.02
N GLY A 4 -47.93 -19.79 -51.55
CA GLY A 4 -48.48 -19.75 -50.18
C GLY A 4 -47.56 -20.34 -49.12
N GLN A 5 -46.95 -21.49 -49.39
CA GLN A 5 -46.06 -22.18 -48.45
C GLN A 5 -44.69 -21.50 -48.32
N ALA A 6 -44.18 -20.90 -49.41
CA ALA A 6 -42.93 -20.12 -49.38
C ALA A 6 -43.06 -18.82 -48.56
N ARG A 7 -44.21 -18.13 -48.61
CA ARG A 7 -44.49 -16.94 -47.78
C ARG A 7 -44.58 -17.27 -46.29
N LEU A 8 -45.26 -18.38 -45.94
CA LEU A 8 -45.36 -18.81 -44.53
C LEU A 8 -43.99 -19.17 -43.93
N ALA A 9 -43.10 -19.76 -44.71
CA ALA A 9 -41.73 -20.09 -44.28
C ALA A 9 -40.83 -18.86 -44.06
N GLU A 10 -41.05 -17.77 -44.83
CA GLU A 10 -40.32 -16.50 -44.69
C GLU A 10 -40.90 -15.63 -43.55
N GLU A 11 -42.21 -15.73 -43.28
CA GLU A 11 -42.89 -14.94 -42.26
C GLU A 11 -42.82 -15.53 -40.86
N ALA A 12 -42.75 -16.86 -40.73
CA ALA A 12 -42.73 -17.54 -39.42
C ALA A 12 -41.57 -17.11 -38.50
N PRO A 13 -40.30 -17.00 -38.95
CA PRO A 13 -39.20 -16.51 -38.11
C PRO A 13 -39.43 -15.06 -37.62
N ARG A 14 -40.01 -14.22 -38.49
CA ARG A 14 -40.31 -12.82 -38.18
C ARG A 14 -41.46 -12.70 -37.19
N GLN A 15 -42.48 -13.57 -37.29
CA GLN A 15 -43.58 -13.65 -36.33
C GLN A 15 -43.10 -14.15 -34.96
N ILE A 16 -42.19 -15.14 -34.93
CA ILE A 16 -41.57 -15.64 -33.69
C ILE A 16 -40.74 -14.53 -33.03
N ALA A 17 -39.89 -13.84 -33.79
CA ALA A 17 -39.10 -12.72 -33.28
C ALA A 17 -39.99 -11.60 -32.73
N ASN A 18 -41.03 -11.21 -33.47
CA ASN A 18 -41.98 -10.18 -33.01
C ASN A 18 -42.75 -10.62 -31.76
N ALA A 19 -43.15 -11.89 -31.65
CA ALA A 19 -43.80 -12.42 -30.47
C ALA A 19 -42.88 -12.36 -29.24
N HIS A 20 -41.60 -12.69 -29.39
CA HIS A 20 -40.60 -12.56 -28.33
C HIS A 20 -40.37 -11.10 -27.91
N THR A 21 -40.26 -10.18 -28.87
CA THR A 21 -40.10 -8.75 -28.57
C THR A 21 -41.33 -8.20 -27.85
N VAL A 22 -42.54 -8.51 -28.33
CA VAL A 22 -43.80 -8.09 -27.69
C VAL A 22 -43.92 -8.68 -26.29
N PHE A 23 -43.58 -9.95 -26.10
CA PHE A 23 -43.58 -10.59 -24.78
C PHE A 23 -42.62 -9.90 -23.81
N ASN A 24 -41.39 -9.59 -24.25
CA ASN A 24 -40.41 -8.91 -23.42
C ASN A 24 -40.82 -7.47 -23.09
N VAL A 25 -41.33 -6.71 -24.06
CA VAL A 25 -41.81 -5.33 -23.84
C VAL A 25 -43.03 -5.33 -22.91
N ALA A 26 -43.97 -6.25 -23.09
CA ALA A 26 -45.13 -6.39 -22.22
C ALA A 26 -44.71 -6.73 -20.78
N ASN A 27 -43.78 -7.66 -20.60
CA ASN A 27 -43.21 -7.97 -19.29
C ASN A 27 -42.49 -6.77 -18.69
N THR A 28 -41.69 -6.03 -19.46
CA THR A 28 -41.03 -4.81 -18.96
C THR A 28 -42.06 -3.80 -18.49
N ILE A 29 -43.10 -3.49 -19.27
CA ILE A 29 -44.17 -2.55 -18.87
C ILE A 29 -44.89 -3.05 -17.61
N LEU A 30 -45.12 -4.36 -17.51
CA LEU A 30 -45.79 -4.97 -16.37
C LEU A 30 -44.94 -4.91 -15.09
N PHE A 31 -43.65 -5.20 -15.16
CA PHE A 31 -42.76 -5.33 -14.00
C PHE A 31 -42.07 -4.02 -13.61
N LEU A 32 -41.84 -3.09 -14.54
CA LEU A 32 -41.19 -1.81 -14.27
C LEU A 32 -41.83 -1.00 -13.12
N PRO A 33 -43.17 -0.85 -13.00
CA PRO A 33 -43.77 -0.13 -11.88
C PRO A 33 -43.56 -0.82 -10.52
N PHE A 34 -43.30 -2.13 -10.51
CA PHE A 34 -43.03 -2.90 -9.29
C PHE A 34 -41.53 -2.99 -8.95
N ALA A 35 -40.64 -2.58 -9.86
CA ALA A 35 -39.19 -2.68 -9.66
C ALA A 35 -38.72 -1.96 -8.39
N GLY A 36 -39.25 -0.76 -8.10
CA GLY A 36 -38.93 -0.03 -6.87
C GLY A 36 -39.46 -0.70 -5.59
N ALA A 37 -40.60 -1.39 -5.65
CA ALA A 37 -41.13 -2.15 -4.52
C ALA A 37 -40.30 -3.41 -4.26
N ILE A 38 -39.86 -4.09 -5.33
CA ILE A 38 -38.95 -5.24 -5.25
C ILE A 38 -37.60 -4.81 -4.67
N ALA A 39 -37.03 -3.67 -5.12
CA ALA A 39 -35.78 -3.14 -4.57
C ALA A 39 -35.87 -2.89 -3.06
N LYS A 40 -36.93 -2.21 -2.59
CA LYS A 40 -37.17 -1.99 -1.15
C LYS A 40 -37.37 -3.28 -0.37
N LEU A 41 -37.99 -4.30 -0.98
CA LEU A 41 -38.16 -5.60 -0.38
C LEU A 41 -36.80 -6.32 -0.24
N VAL A 42 -35.94 -6.23 -1.26
CA VAL A 42 -34.57 -6.78 -1.23
C VAL A 42 -33.74 -6.07 -0.17
N GLU A 43 -33.75 -4.74 -0.12
CA GLU A 43 -33.05 -3.94 0.91
C GLU A 43 -33.51 -4.27 2.34
N LYS A 44 -34.78 -4.65 2.51
CA LYS A 44 -35.33 -5.03 3.81
C LYS A 44 -35.02 -6.47 4.20
N LEU A 45 -34.93 -7.38 3.23
CA LEU A 45 -34.66 -8.80 3.45
C LEU A 45 -33.16 -9.11 3.54
N VAL A 46 -32.33 -8.32 2.86
CA VAL A 46 -30.88 -8.43 2.88
C VAL A 46 -30.35 -7.36 3.84
N PRO A 47 -29.89 -7.71 5.04
CA PRO A 47 -29.26 -6.73 5.92
C PRO A 47 -28.05 -6.14 5.19
N VAL A 48 -28.12 -4.84 4.88
CA VAL A 48 -26.95 -4.09 4.43
C VAL A 48 -25.98 -4.07 5.60
N LYS A 49 -24.99 -4.96 5.57
CA LYS A 49 -23.90 -4.93 6.53
C LYS A 49 -23.22 -3.57 6.34
N GLU A 50 -23.25 -2.71 7.36
CA GLU A 50 -22.42 -1.51 7.34
C GLU A 50 -20.99 -1.99 7.14
N LEU A 51 -20.41 -1.65 5.99
CA LEU A 51 -19.04 -2.00 5.69
C LEU A 51 -18.17 -1.40 6.79
N THR A 52 -17.28 -2.21 7.37
CA THR A 52 -16.22 -1.71 8.27
C THR A 52 -15.39 -0.66 7.54
N PHE A 53 -14.62 0.14 8.28
CA PHE A 53 -13.70 1.11 7.67
C PHE A 53 -12.78 0.43 6.64
N GLU A 54 -12.24 -0.74 7.00
CA GLU A 54 -11.44 -1.60 6.11
C GLU A 54 -12.22 -2.07 4.87
N GLU A 55 -13.47 -2.53 5.02
CA GLU A 55 -14.31 -2.94 3.90
C GLU A 55 -14.66 -1.76 2.96
N LYS A 56 -14.78 -0.53 3.48
CA LYS A 56 -14.97 0.71 2.69
C LYS A 56 -13.69 1.14 1.97
N ALA A 57 -12.55 1.08 2.66
CA ALA A 57 -11.26 1.40 2.08
C ALA A 57 -10.92 0.43 0.93
N ILE A 58 -11.17 -0.88 1.11
CA ILE A 58 -11.05 -1.88 0.05
C ILE A 58 -12.02 -1.56 -1.10
N ALA A 59 -13.27 -1.16 -0.82
CA ALA A 59 -14.22 -0.73 -1.85
C ALA A 59 -13.73 0.48 -2.68
N LYS A 60 -13.06 1.44 -2.03
CA LYS A 60 -12.43 2.63 -2.66
C LYS A 60 -11.16 2.26 -3.43
N PHE A 61 -10.34 1.36 -2.87
CA PHE A 61 -9.01 0.99 -3.35
C PHE A 61 -8.90 -0.51 -3.60
N GLN A 62 -9.56 -0.99 -4.67
CA GLN A 62 -9.59 -2.41 -4.99
C GLN A 62 -8.19 -2.95 -5.35
N PRO A 63 -7.85 -4.18 -4.91
CA PRO A 63 -6.64 -4.85 -5.37
C PRO A 63 -6.73 -5.10 -6.88
N ARG A 64 -5.60 -5.00 -7.58
CA ARG A 64 -5.57 -5.14 -9.05
C ARG A 64 -5.22 -6.55 -9.51
N TYR A 65 -4.38 -7.25 -8.75
CA TYR A 65 -3.77 -8.51 -9.17
C TYR A 65 -4.31 -9.72 -8.42
N LEU A 66 -4.91 -9.52 -7.26
CA LEU A 66 -5.41 -10.61 -6.43
C LEU A 66 -6.68 -11.22 -7.05
N ASP A 67 -6.54 -12.45 -7.56
CA ASP A 67 -7.61 -13.21 -8.21
C ASP A 67 -7.79 -14.56 -7.51
N ASP A 68 -8.98 -14.79 -6.94
CA ASP A 68 -9.33 -16.03 -6.25
C ASP A 68 -9.26 -17.26 -7.19
N GLY A 69 -9.38 -17.07 -8.51
CA GLY A 69 -9.22 -18.13 -9.51
C GLY A 69 -7.80 -18.70 -9.59
N MET A 70 -6.79 -17.98 -9.07
CA MET A 70 -5.40 -18.44 -9.05
C MET A 70 -5.05 -19.24 -7.79
N LEU A 71 -5.96 -19.37 -6.82
CA LEU A 71 -5.69 -20.03 -5.53
C LEU A 71 -5.32 -21.51 -5.67
N ASP A 72 -5.78 -22.18 -6.72
CA ASP A 72 -5.45 -23.58 -6.99
C ASP A 72 -4.08 -23.75 -7.67
N THR A 73 -3.39 -22.64 -7.98
CA THR A 73 -2.01 -22.61 -8.47
C THR A 73 -1.14 -21.73 -7.55
N PRO A 74 -0.70 -22.24 -6.37
CA PRO A 74 -0.06 -21.42 -5.35
C PRO A 74 1.15 -20.58 -5.81
N PRO A 75 2.08 -21.07 -6.66
CA PRO A 75 3.17 -20.23 -7.16
C PRO A 75 2.67 -19.02 -7.97
N LEU A 76 1.61 -19.18 -8.76
CA LEU A 76 1.01 -18.10 -9.53
C LEU A 76 0.25 -17.13 -8.61
N ALA A 77 -0.45 -17.64 -7.60
CA ALA A 77 -1.09 -16.84 -6.55
C ALA A 77 -0.07 -15.96 -5.81
N LEU A 78 1.10 -16.49 -5.43
CA LEU A 78 2.16 -15.71 -4.80
C LEU A 78 2.80 -14.68 -5.74
N SER A 79 2.90 -14.97 -7.04
CA SER A 79 3.30 -13.98 -8.04
C SER A 79 2.34 -12.79 -8.08
N MET A 80 1.03 -13.03 -7.98
CA MET A 80 0.03 -11.96 -7.89
C MET A 80 0.15 -11.15 -6.59
N VAL A 81 0.36 -11.83 -5.46
CA VAL A 81 0.63 -11.16 -4.18
C VAL A 81 1.84 -10.25 -4.30
N ARG A 82 2.97 -10.74 -4.85
CA ARG A 82 4.19 -9.93 -5.03
C ARG A 82 3.93 -8.64 -5.82
N ARG A 83 3.12 -8.71 -6.88
CA ARG A 83 2.75 -7.53 -7.67
C ARG A 83 1.89 -6.55 -6.89
N GLU A 84 0.97 -7.05 -6.07
CA GLU A 84 0.15 -6.19 -5.21
C GLU A 84 0.96 -5.58 -4.06
N THR A 85 1.88 -6.34 -3.45
CA THR A 85 2.84 -5.83 -2.46
C THR A 85 3.73 -4.74 -3.06
N ARG A 86 4.19 -4.89 -4.32
CA ARG A 86 4.93 -3.80 -5.00
C ARG A 86 4.08 -2.55 -5.16
N ARG A 87 2.80 -2.70 -5.54
CA ARG A 87 1.85 -1.58 -5.65
C ARG A 87 1.65 -0.87 -4.31
N MET A 88 1.50 -1.62 -3.22
CA MET A 88 1.44 -1.04 -1.87
C MET A 88 2.72 -0.24 -1.56
N GLY A 89 3.89 -0.79 -1.93
CA GLY A 89 5.16 -0.09 -1.83
C GLY A 89 5.23 1.20 -2.65
N GLU A 90 4.63 1.25 -3.84
CA GLU A 90 4.56 2.48 -4.67
C GLU A 90 3.79 3.59 -3.95
N VAL A 91 2.68 3.26 -3.28
CA VAL A 91 1.90 4.24 -2.49
C VAL A 91 2.74 4.77 -1.32
N VAL A 92 3.46 3.91 -0.62
CA VAL A 92 4.36 4.32 0.47
C VAL A 92 5.57 5.13 -0.06
N GLU A 93 6.07 4.84 -1.26
CA GLU A 93 7.09 5.67 -1.94
C GLU A 93 6.58 7.09 -2.20
N GLU A 94 5.30 7.25 -2.59
CA GLU A 94 4.65 8.55 -2.74
C GLU A 94 4.47 9.26 -1.39
N MET A 95 4.00 8.55 -0.36
CA MET A 95 3.89 9.11 1.01
C MET A 95 5.24 9.62 1.51
N LEU A 96 6.32 8.84 1.30
CA LEU A 96 7.68 9.28 1.63
C LEU A 96 8.09 10.51 0.81
N ALA A 97 7.78 10.57 -0.49
CA ALA A 97 8.12 11.71 -1.33
C ALA A 97 7.45 13.01 -0.86
N ASP A 98 6.26 12.93 -0.26
CA ASP A 98 5.52 14.09 0.23
C ASP A 98 5.97 14.57 1.61
N VAL A 99 6.70 13.75 2.38
CA VAL A 99 7.19 14.10 3.73
C VAL A 99 7.85 15.49 3.79
N PRO A 100 8.78 15.89 2.90
CA PRO A 100 9.38 17.22 2.99
C PRO A 100 8.37 18.35 2.84
N ALA A 101 7.44 18.19 1.90
CA ALA A 101 6.46 19.22 1.54
C ALA A 101 5.32 19.34 2.57
N THR A 102 5.13 18.31 3.40
CA THR A 102 4.09 18.22 4.45
C THR A 102 4.67 18.46 5.84
N VAL A 103 5.70 17.69 6.22
CA VAL A 103 6.24 17.61 7.59
C VAL A 103 7.25 18.71 7.85
N PHE A 104 8.18 18.96 6.92
CA PHE A 104 9.25 19.95 7.14
C PHE A 104 8.70 21.39 7.05
N THR A 105 7.57 21.57 6.37
CA THR A 105 6.86 22.84 6.21
C THR A 105 5.72 23.04 7.21
N GLY A 106 5.21 21.97 7.83
CA GLY A 106 4.03 22.02 8.71
C GLY A 106 2.72 22.30 7.95
N ASP A 107 2.63 21.85 6.70
CA ASP A 107 1.48 22.08 5.81
C ASP A 107 0.32 21.09 6.13
N LEU A 108 -0.70 21.58 6.82
CA LEU A 108 -1.82 20.76 7.30
C LEU A 108 -2.78 20.33 6.18
N ASP A 109 -2.83 21.05 5.07
CA ASP A 109 -3.68 20.65 3.94
C ASP A 109 -3.11 19.37 3.31
N LYS A 110 -1.79 19.27 3.21
CA LYS A 110 -1.11 18.06 2.73
C LYS A 110 -1.11 16.90 3.72
N VAL A 111 -1.33 17.16 5.01
CA VAL A 111 -1.58 16.09 6.00
C VAL A 111 -2.87 15.34 5.64
N ALA A 112 -3.89 16.03 5.15
CA ALA A 112 -5.12 15.35 4.69
C ALA A 112 -4.87 14.48 3.46
N GLU A 113 -4.09 14.96 2.49
CA GLU A 113 -3.70 14.17 1.31
C GLU A 113 -2.86 12.93 1.69
N MET A 114 -2.02 13.03 2.72
CA MET A 114 -1.25 11.91 3.24
C MET A 114 -2.16 10.80 3.80
N ARG A 115 -3.24 11.19 4.51
CA ARG A 115 -4.22 10.23 5.05
C ARG A 115 -4.98 9.49 3.96
N ASP A 116 -5.30 10.15 2.85
CA ASP A 116 -5.95 9.48 1.71
C ASP A 116 -5.05 8.40 1.10
N LYS A 117 -3.72 8.62 1.08
CA LYS A 117 -2.75 7.60 0.65
C LYS A 117 -2.64 6.46 1.66
N ASP A 118 -2.65 6.77 2.95
CA ASP A 118 -2.64 5.77 4.03
C ASP A 118 -3.85 4.84 3.96
N GLU A 119 -5.06 5.37 3.75
CA GLU A 119 -6.27 4.56 3.52
C GLU A 119 -6.10 3.55 2.35
N GLN A 120 -5.32 3.92 1.33
CA GLN A 120 -5.00 3.02 0.22
C GLN A 120 -4.00 1.94 0.63
N VAL A 121 -3.03 2.27 1.48
CA VAL A 121 -2.06 1.32 2.03
C VAL A 121 -2.78 0.29 2.91
N ASP A 122 -3.62 0.72 3.85
CA ASP A 122 -4.46 -0.14 4.69
C ASP A 122 -5.32 -1.11 3.87
N ALA A 123 -6.01 -0.58 2.85
CA ALA A 123 -6.86 -1.38 1.98
C ALA A 123 -6.08 -2.47 1.25
N LEU A 124 -4.88 -2.13 0.76
CA LEU A 124 -3.99 -3.07 0.10
C LEU A 124 -3.44 -4.11 1.09
N TYR A 125 -3.03 -3.68 2.28
CA TYR A 125 -2.57 -4.54 3.36
C TYR A 125 -3.61 -5.61 3.71
N GLY A 126 -4.85 -5.18 3.97
CA GLY A 126 -5.98 -6.07 4.29
C GLY A 126 -6.27 -7.05 3.15
N ALA A 127 -6.32 -6.56 1.91
CA ALA A 127 -6.55 -7.40 0.73
C ALA A 127 -5.45 -8.46 0.53
N ILE A 128 -4.17 -8.07 0.65
CA ILE A 128 -3.03 -8.97 0.52
C ILE A 128 -3.04 -10.04 1.62
N ASN A 129 -3.24 -9.66 2.89
CA ASN A 129 -3.25 -10.61 4.00
C ASN A 129 -4.43 -11.59 3.95
N SER A 130 -5.61 -11.09 3.56
CA SER A 130 -6.77 -11.93 3.31
C SER A 130 -6.47 -12.97 2.23
N TYR A 131 -5.86 -12.54 1.12
CA TYR A 131 -5.48 -13.44 0.02
C TYR A 131 -4.40 -14.46 0.42
N LEU A 132 -3.34 -14.02 1.12
CA LEU A 132 -2.29 -14.89 1.66
C LEU A 132 -2.86 -15.94 2.63
N THR A 133 -3.87 -15.58 3.42
CA THR A 133 -4.60 -16.52 4.30
C THR A 133 -5.37 -17.57 3.51
N LYS A 134 -5.93 -17.21 2.33
CA LYS A 134 -6.55 -18.20 1.44
C LYS A 134 -5.51 -19.12 0.80
N VAL A 135 -4.35 -18.57 0.40
CA VAL A 135 -3.24 -19.35 -0.18
C VAL A 135 -2.67 -20.34 0.84
N SER A 136 -2.49 -19.94 2.11
CA SER A 136 -1.92 -20.79 3.16
C SER A 136 -2.81 -21.98 3.57
N ARG A 137 -4.10 -21.96 3.22
CA ARG A 137 -5.03 -23.09 3.40
C ARG A 137 -4.88 -24.18 2.35
N ARG A 138 -4.06 -23.96 1.33
CA ARG A 138 -3.74 -24.96 0.30
C ARG A 138 -2.51 -25.76 0.71
N ASP A 139 -2.34 -26.95 0.15
CA ASP A 139 -1.13 -27.72 0.33
C ASP A 139 0.04 -27.01 -0.36
N LEU A 140 0.91 -26.38 0.44
CA LEU A 140 2.07 -25.65 -0.04
C LEU A 140 3.31 -26.54 0.02
N MET A 141 4.08 -26.54 -1.05
CA MET A 141 5.46 -27.02 -1.00
C MET A 141 6.30 -26.09 -0.14
N GLU A 142 7.38 -26.59 0.47
CA GLU A 142 8.23 -25.82 1.39
C GLU A 142 8.71 -24.48 0.80
N GLY A 143 9.14 -24.48 -0.47
CA GLY A 143 9.56 -23.26 -1.16
C GLY A 143 8.44 -22.22 -1.26
N THR A 144 7.22 -22.66 -1.59
CA THR A 144 6.02 -21.80 -1.67
C THR A 144 5.60 -21.28 -0.29
N ALA A 145 5.70 -22.11 0.76
CA ALA A 145 5.40 -21.68 2.12
C ALA A 145 6.38 -20.61 2.62
N ASN A 146 7.68 -20.77 2.33
CA ASN A 146 8.71 -19.79 2.66
C ASN A 146 8.49 -18.46 1.91
N GLU A 147 8.13 -18.51 0.63
CA GLU A 147 7.80 -17.32 -0.16
C GLU A 147 6.55 -16.61 0.39
N ALA A 148 5.51 -17.35 0.75
CA ALA A 148 4.31 -16.78 1.38
C ALA A 148 4.65 -16.06 2.68
N MET A 149 5.47 -16.66 3.54
CA MET A 149 5.91 -16.04 4.80
C MET A 149 6.76 -14.78 4.57
N MET A 150 7.65 -14.79 3.57
CA MET A 150 8.40 -13.60 3.17
C MET A 150 7.46 -12.49 2.72
N LEU A 151 6.46 -12.79 1.88
CA LEU A 151 5.51 -11.81 1.37
C LEU A 151 4.62 -11.24 2.49
N THR A 152 4.16 -12.08 3.43
CA THR A 152 3.46 -11.62 4.64
C THR A 152 4.33 -10.64 5.43
N THR A 153 5.57 -11.03 5.73
CA THR A 153 6.46 -10.19 6.54
C THR A 153 6.77 -8.89 5.80
N THR A 154 7.07 -8.95 4.50
CA THR A 154 7.33 -7.76 3.66
C THR A 154 6.14 -6.80 3.66
N THR A 155 4.93 -7.33 3.47
CA THR A 155 3.70 -6.53 3.45
C THR A 155 3.48 -5.82 4.79
N THR A 156 3.75 -6.50 5.90
CA THR A 156 3.73 -5.89 7.25
C THR A 156 4.82 -4.83 7.43
N GLU A 157 6.04 -5.04 6.92
CA GLU A 157 7.08 -4.00 7.02
C GLU A 157 6.74 -2.75 6.21
N ILE A 158 6.08 -2.88 5.05
CA ILE A 158 5.59 -1.75 4.25
C ILE A 158 4.49 -1.00 5.02
N GLU A 159 3.55 -1.73 5.62
CA GLU A 159 2.48 -1.14 6.45
C GLU A 159 3.04 -0.29 7.59
N ASN A 160 3.97 -0.86 8.36
CA ASN A 160 4.56 -0.14 9.48
C ASN A 160 5.29 1.15 9.03
N ILE A 161 5.79 1.21 7.79
CA ILE A 161 6.35 2.44 7.23
C ILE A 161 5.24 3.46 6.95
N GLY A 162 4.12 3.02 6.34
CA GLY A 162 2.91 3.81 6.18
C GLY A 162 2.45 4.43 7.51
N ASP A 163 2.27 3.59 8.53
CA ASP A 163 1.89 3.99 9.90
C ASP A 163 2.85 5.02 10.50
N ILE A 164 4.17 4.86 10.32
CA ILE A 164 5.14 5.85 10.82
C ILE A 164 4.90 7.20 10.15
N ILE A 165 4.60 7.21 8.85
CA ILE A 165 4.35 8.44 8.11
C ILE A 165 3.01 9.06 8.53
N GLU A 166 1.92 8.29 8.53
CA GLU A 166 0.59 8.79 8.90
C GLU A 166 0.56 9.23 10.36
N ILE A 167 0.92 8.37 11.31
CA ILE A 167 0.68 8.63 12.72
C ILE A 167 1.73 9.58 13.28
N HIS A 168 3.01 9.23 13.11
CA HIS A 168 4.10 9.94 13.79
C HIS A 168 4.54 11.19 13.01
N MET A 169 4.77 11.06 11.71
CA MET A 169 5.30 12.18 10.93
C MET A 169 4.25 13.28 10.71
N THR A 170 2.96 12.95 10.49
CA THR A 170 1.93 13.99 10.42
C THR A 170 1.68 14.67 11.76
N HIS A 171 1.83 13.97 12.90
CA HIS A 171 1.80 14.60 14.22
C HIS A 171 2.93 15.62 14.38
N LEU A 172 4.14 15.32 13.89
CA LEU A 172 5.24 16.29 13.87
C LEU A 172 4.93 17.49 12.95
N ALA A 173 4.26 17.27 11.82
CA ALA A 173 3.78 18.36 10.96
C ALA A 173 2.79 19.28 11.70
N GLN A 174 1.88 18.69 12.48
CA GLN A 174 0.95 19.46 13.33
C GLN A 174 1.69 20.26 14.41
N MET A 175 2.71 19.66 15.05
CA MET A 175 3.56 20.37 16.01
C MET A 175 4.34 21.53 15.35
N CYS A 176 4.87 21.35 14.15
CA CYS A 176 5.50 22.43 13.37
C CYS A 176 4.51 23.59 13.17
N SER A 177 3.29 23.27 12.72
CA SER A 177 2.26 24.25 12.38
C SER A 177 1.75 25.02 13.61
N VAL A 178 1.33 24.30 14.67
CA VAL A 178 0.75 24.87 15.90
C VAL A 178 1.76 25.75 16.63
N ASN A 179 3.02 25.33 16.70
CA ASN A 179 4.07 26.06 17.40
C ASN A 179 4.82 27.06 16.50
N GLN A 180 4.43 27.20 15.23
CA GLN A 180 5.07 28.07 14.24
C GLN A 180 6.59 27.87 14.15
N ILE A 181 7.02 26.60 14.19
CA ILE A 181 8.43 26.24 14.18
C ILE A 181 8.91 26.19 12.73
N THR A 182 10.02 26.89 12.47
CA THR A 182 10.69 26.92 11.16
C THR A 182 12.11 26.38 11.29
N PHE A 183 12.51 25.51 10.37
CA PHE A 183 13.89 25.04 10.29
C PHE A 183 14.78 26.09 9.61
N ASN A 184 15.97 26.30 10.14
CA ASN A 184 16.99 27.07 9.43
C ASN A 184 17.56 26.26 8.24
N GLU A 185 18.34 26.92 7.39
CA GLU A 185 18.88 26.32 6.17
C GLU A 185 19.77 25.09 6.44
N GLU A 186 20.60 25.12 7.49
CA GLU A 186 21.48 23.99 7.87
C GLU A 186 20.64 22.76 8.27
N ASN A 187 19.59 22.98 9.06
CA ASN A 187 18.72 21.92 9.55
C ASN A 187 17.88 21.33 8.42
N LEU A 188 17.33 22.18 7.54
CA LEU A 188 16.52 21.74 6.40
C LEU A 188 17.34 20.92 5.42
N LYS A 189 18.54 21.38 5.03
CA LYS A 189 19.44 20.61 4.15
C LYS A 189 19.80 19.25 4.73
N SER A 190 20.00 19.19 6.05
CA SER A 190 20.32 17.92 6.72
C SER A 190 19.12 16.97 6.72
N LEU A 191 17.91 17.48 6.97
CA LEU A 191 16.68 16.69 6.89
C LEU A 191 16.45 16.16 5.47
N GLU A 192 16.57 17.00 4.45
CA GLU A 192 16.43 16.61 3.04
C GLU A 192 17.47 15.57 2.61
N PHE A 193 18.72 15.73 3.04
CA PHE A 193 19.78 14.77 2.74
C PHE A 193 19.44 13.37 3.29
N TYR A 194 19.11 13.29 4.57
CA TYR A 194 18.83 12.02 5.23
C TYR A 194 17.50 11.40 4.80
N HIS A 195 16.47 12.22 4.58
CA HIS A 195 15.22 11.79 3.95
C HIS A 195 15.48 11.13 2.60
N GLY A 196 16.27 11.77 1.72
CA GLY A 196 16.62 11.20 0.41
C GLY A 196 17.39 9.89 0.51
N ARG A 197 18.23 9.72 1.55
CA ARG A 197 18.90 8.43 1.81
C ARG A 197 17.91 7.35 2.24
N VAL A 198 16.98 7.67 3.14
CA VAL A 198 15.96 6.71 3.59
C VAL A 198 15.00 6.33 2.45
N GLN A 199 14.57 7.30 1.63
CA GLN A 199 13.74 7.04 0.46
C GLN A 199 14.44 6.09 -0.53
N LYS A 200 15.74 6.32 -0.78
CA LYS A 200 16.55 5.44 -1.63
C LYS A 200 16.69 4.03 -1.05
N ALA A 201 16.87 3.91 0.27
CA ALA A 201 16.92 2.61 0.94
C ALA A 201 15.59 1.85 0.81
N PHE A 202 14.46 2.52 1.03
CA PHE A 202 13.14 1.91 0.85
C PHE A 202 12.90 1.47 -0.59
N SER A 203 13.20 2.33 -1.56
CA SER A 203 13.05 1.98 -2.98
C SER A 203 13.94 0.80 -3.39
N SER A 204 15.18 0.74 -2.87
CA SER A 204 16.07 -0.41 -3.08
C SER A 204 15.52 -1.69 -2.42
N ALA A 205 14.82 -1.59 -1.28
CA ALA A 205 14.12 -2.72 -0.69
C ALA A 205 12.92 -3.18 -1.54
N MET A 206 12.18 -2.26 -2.15
CA MET A 206 11.09 -2.58 -3.09
C MET A 206 11.61 -3.24 -4.37
N VAL A 207 12.78 -2.81 -4.84
CA VAL A 207 13.49 -3.47 -5.94
C VAL A 207 13.92 -4.88 -5.52
N ALA A 208 14.40 -5.06 -4.29
CA ALA A 208 14.91 -6.35 -3.79
C ALA A 208 13.86 -7.46 -3.72
N ILE A 209 12.58 -7.11 -3.51
CA ILE A 209 11.48 -8.08 -3.47
C ILE A 209 11.04 -8.53 -4.87
N GLU A 210 11.55 -7.92 -5.94
CA GLU A 210 11.41 -8.44 -7.30
C GLU A 210 12.47 -9.53 -7.56
N HIS A 211 12.20 -10.47 -8.49
CA HIS A 211 13.03 -11.67 -8.68
C HIS A 211 14.54 -11.39 -8.76
N ASP A 212 15.31 -12.08 -7.90
CA ASP A 212 16.78 -12.23 -7.93
C ASP A 212 17.58 -10.91 -7.85
N ARG A 213 17.21 -10.04 -6.90
CA ARG A 213 17.85 -8.72 -6.72
C ARG A 213 18.64 -8.58 -5.43
N ARG A 214 19.50 -9.57 -5.16
CA ARG A 214 20.46 -9.58 -4.03
C ARG A 214 21.27 -8.28 -3.92
N ALA A 215 21.71 -7.73 -5.05
CA ALA A 215 22.47 -6.48 -5.08
C ALA A 215 21.67 -5.31 -4.50
N ALA A 216 20.37 -5.24 -4.79
CA ALA A 216 19.49 -4.21 -4.23
C ALA A 216 19.26 -4.43 -2.73
N ALA A 217 19.10 -5.68 -2.29
CA ALA A 217 19.00 -6.02 -0.87
C ALA A 217 20.28 -5.61 -0.11
N GLN A 218 21.45 -5.98 -0.63
CA GLN A 218 22.74 -5.66 -0.03
C GLN A 218 22.97 -4.15 0.03
N MET A 219 22.59 -3.42 -1.02
CA MET A 219 22.67 -1.97 -1.04
C MET A 219 21.90 -1.32 0.11
N VAL A 220 20.74 -1.86 0.51
CA VAL A 220 20.02 -1.36 1.69
C VAL A 220 20.88 -1.49 2.95
N LEU A 221 21.48 -2.66 3.17
CA LEU A 221 22.30 -2.93 4.35
C LEU A 221 23.56 -2.05 4.38
N ASP A 222 24.18 -1.81 3.23
CA ASP A 222 25.40 -1.00 3.12
C ASP A 222 25.15 0.49 3.45
N MET A 223 23.89 0.94 3.41
CA MET A 223 23.50 2.32 3.77
C MET A 223 23.35 2.53 5.29
N GLU A 224 23.42 1.48 6.12
CA GLU A 224 23.19 1.54 7.56
C GLU A 224 24.08 2.56 8.25
N LYS A 225 25.39 2.47 7.99
CA LYS A 225 26.37 3.34 8.62
C LYS A 225 26.06 4.81 8.33
N GLU A 226 25.81 5.12 7.07
CA GLU A 226 25.56 6.49 6.65
C GLU A 226 24.26 7.04 7.25
N ILE A 227 23.19 6.25 7.27
CA ILE A 227 21.89 6.71 7.77
C ILE A 227 21.88 6.77 9.30
N ILE A 228 22.18 5.65 9.96
CA ILE A 228 22.04 5.54 11.42
C ILE A 228 23.13 6.33 12.13
N GLU A 229 24.40 6.01 11.86
CA GLU A 229 25.53 6.68 12.54
C GLU A 229 25.62 8.15 12.12
N GLY A 230 25.36 8.46 10.84
CA GLY A 230 25.37 9.84 10.34
C GLY A 230 24.34 10.74 11.03
N MET A 231 23.09 10.30 11.17
CA MET A 231 22.07 11.07 11.90
C MET A 231 22.43 11.22 13.38
N ASP A 232 22.95 10.16 14.00
CA ASP A 232 23.42 10.17 15.39
C ASP A 232 24.55 11.19 15.62
N GLU A 233 25.53 11.23 14.73
CA GLU A 233 26.63 12.20 14.77
C GLU A 233 26.14 13.63 14.59
N LEU A 234 25.19 13.85 13.69
CA LEU A 234 24.59 15.16 13.47
C LEU A 234 23.83 15.66 14.70
N VAL A 235 22.99 14.81 15.32
CA VAL A 235 22.25 15.15 16.55
C VAL A 235 23.24 15.50 17.66
N ARG A 236 24.30 14.69 17.86
CA ARG A 236 25.35 14.97 18.86
C ARG A 236 26.10 16.28 18.56
N LYS A 237 26.39 16.58 17.30
CA LYS A 237 27.03 17.83 16.88
C LYS A 237 26.17 19.04 17.23
N ASN A 238 24.88 18.98 16.89
CA ASN A 238 23.93 20.06 17.16
C ASN A 238 23.70 20.23 18.67
N GLN A 239 23.58 19.15 19.42
CA GLN A 239 23.47 19.20 20.89
C GLN A 239 24.67 19.90 21.55
N ARG A 240 25.90 19.65 21.08
CA ARG A 240 27.09 20.37 21.59
C ARG A 240 27.04 21.86 21.29
N LYS A 241 26.55 22.25 20.12
CA LYS A 241 26.38 23.67 19.76
C LYS A 241 25.47 24.38 20.76
N PHE A 242 24.32 23.78 21.09
CA PHE A 242 23.36 24.33 22.06
C PHE A 242 23.88 24.41 23.50
N LEU A 243 24.88 23.62 23.88
CA LEU A 243 25.52 23.71 25.19
C LEU A 243 26.54 24.86 25.30
N HIS A 244 27.03 25.37 24.17
CA HIS A 244 28.12 26.34 24.12
C HIS A 244 27.69 27.72 23.60
N GLU A 245 26.51 27.83 23.00
CA GLU A 245 25.99 29.07 22.40
C GLU A 245 24.66 29.47 23.05
N GLU A 246 24.43 30.77 23.24
CA GLU A 246 23.09 31.26 23.59
C GLU A 246 22.12 30.93 22.46
N THR A 247 21.07 30.20 22.80
CA THR A 247 20.12 29.65 21.85
C THR A 247 18.72 30.12 22.21
N SER A 248 17.97 30.59 21.22
CA SER A 248 16.58 30.97 21.41
C SER A 248 15.69 29.75 21.69
N ALA A 249 14.55 29.98 22.35
CA ALA A 249 13.55 28.92 22.56
C ALA A 249 13.05 28.31 21.23
N GLN A 250 13.01 29.11 20.16
CA GLN A 250 12.57 28.66 18.84
C GLN A 250 13.59 27.73 18.17
N GLU A 251 14.88 28.03 18.28
CA GLU A 251 15.95 27.16 17.79
C GLU A 251 16.01 25.83 18.53
N MET A 252 15.79 25.85 19.86
CA MET A 252 15.67 24.63 20.67
C MET A 252 14.48 23.77 20.24
N ALA A 253 13.31 24.39 20.02
CA ALA A 253 12.12 23.69 19.55
C ALA A 253 12.30 23.08 18.15
N ALA A 254 12.94 23.82 17.23
CA ALA A 254 13.29 23.31 15.91
C ALA A 254 14.26 22.12 15.98
N PHE A 255 15.23 22.15 16.88
CA PHE A 255 16.15 21.02 17.08
C PHE A 255 15.46 19.78 17.65
N THR A 256 14.55 19.95 18.62
CA THR A 256 13.75 18.83 19.15
C THR A 256 12.95 18.17 18.04
N LEU A 257 12.19 18.95 17.25
CA LEU A 257 11.43 18.41 16.12
C LEU A 257 12.33 17.78 15.05
N GLN A 258 13.48 18.37 14.74
CA GLN A 258 14.45 17.78 13.81
C GLN A 258 14.90 16.39 14.30
N THR A 259 15.17 16.25 15.59
CA THR A 259 15.60 14.99 16.21
C THR A 259 14.48 13.95 16.13
N ASP A 260 13.24 14.33 16.42
CA ASP A 260 12.08 13.44 16.33
C ASP A 260 11.80 12.99 14.89
N ILE A 261 11.97 13.89 13.91
CA ILE A 261 11.88 13.54 12.49
C ILE A 261 12.99 12.54 12.11
N MET A 262 14.24 12.79 12.52
CA MET A 262 15.35 11.88 12.24
C MET A 262 15.13 10.50 12.85
N GLU A 263 14.59 10.42 14.07
CA GLU A 263 14.30 9.13 14.70
C GLU A 263 13.24 8.34 13.92
N ASN A 264 12.20 9.00 13.41
CA ASN A 264 11.22 8.34 12.54
C ASN A 264 11.82 7.92 11.19
N LEU A 265 12.72 8.72 10.60
CA LEU A 265 13.47 8.32 9.41
C LEU A 265 14.34 7.07 9.66
N LYS A 266 15.00 6.96 10.83
CA LYS A 266 15.75 5.74 11.21
C LYS A 266 14.83 4.53 11.33
N ARG A 267 13.65 4.70 11.93
CA ARG A 267 12.65 3.62 12.05
C ARG A 267 12.23 3.11 10.67
N ILE A 268 11.91 4.02 9.74
CA ILE A 268 11.58 3.69 8.35
C ILE A 268 12.73 2.92 7.66
N TYR A 269 13.97 3.37 7.86
CA TYR A 269 15.14 2.66 7.36
C TYR A 269 15.26 1.24 7.96
N GLU A 270 15.03 1.05 9.25
CA GLU A 270 15.09 -0.27 9.88
C GLU A 270 14.02 -1.23 9.34
N HIS A 271 12.81 -0.74 9.04
CA HIS A 271 11.79 -1.53 8.32
C HIS A 271 12.27 -1.90 6.90
N SER A 272 12.82 -0.94 6.15
CA SER A 272 13.40 -1.17 4.81
C SER A 272 14.53 -2.22 4.85
N LYS A 273 15.40 -2.16 5.86
CA LYS A 273 16.49 -3.10 6.10
C LYS A 273 15.98 -4.49 6.47
N ARG A 274 14.89 -4.60 7.24
CA ARG A 274 14.23 -5.89 7.51
C ARG A 274 13.78 -6.55 6.21
N ILE A 275 13.15 -5.79 5.31
CA ILE A 275 12.78 -6.28 3.97
C ILE A 275 14.01 -6.79 3.20
N GLY A 276 15.09 -6.00 3.14
CA GLY A 276 16.35 -6.42 2.50
C GLY A 276 16.92 -7.71 3.09
N LYS A 277 16.90 -7.86 4.42
CA LYS A 277 17.38 -9.09 5.10
C LYS A 277 16.54 -10.33 4.77
N LEU A 278 15.23 -10.19 4.58
CA LEU A 278 14.36 -11.31 4.23
C LEU A 278 14.76 -11.92 2.88
N VAL A 279 15.02 -11.07 1.88
CA VAL A 279 15.46 -11.48 0.53
C VAL A 279 16.79 -12.24 0.61
N LEU A 280 17.77 -11.73 1.35
CA LEU A 280 19.08 -12.38 1.50
C LEU A 280 19.00 -13.74 2.22
N LYS A 281 18.05 -13.93 3.14
CA LYS A 281 17.88 -15.17 3.92
C LYS A 281 17.25 -16.28 3.10
N GLN A 282 16.27 -15.97 2.24
CA GLN A 282 15.56 -16.97 1.44
C GLN A 282 16.51 -17.74 0.52
N GLU A 283 17.47 -17.06 -0.10
CA GLU A 283 18.43 -17.66 -1.04
C GLU A 283 19.46 -18.58 -0.35
N GLY A 284 19.92 -18.21 0.84
CA GLY A 284 20.87 -19.01 1.62
C GLY A 284 20.31 -20.39 2.01
N GLY A 285 18.98 -20.49 2.18
CA GLY A 285 18.28 -21.75 2.41
C GLY A 285 18.18 -22.61 1.15
N THR A 286 17.88 -22.02 -0.01
CA THR A 286 17.81 -22.74 -1.30
C THR A 286 19.16 -23.25 -1.80
N ALA A 287 20.26 -22.52 -1.56
CA ALA A 287 21.60 -22.95 -1.95
C ALA A 287 22.08 -24.20 -1.18
N LEU A 288 21.66 -24.37 0.08
CA LEU A 288 21.96 -25.56 0.88
C LEU A 288 21.09 -26.76 0.48
N ALA A 289 19.83 -26.54 0.08
CA ALA A 289 18.91 -27.60 -0.35
C ALA A 289 19.27 -28.21 -1.73
N THR A 290 20.08 -27.52 -2.54
CA THR A 290 20.49 -28.02 -3.88
C THR A 290 21.78 -28.85 -3.81
N ILE A 291 22.45 -28.91 -2.64
CA ILE A 291 23.73 -29.62 -2.42
C ILE A 291 23.53 -30.89 -1.58
N SER A 292 22.32 -31.15 -1.07
CA SER A 292 21.99 -32.37 -0.33
C SER A 292 21.14 -33.33 -1.14
#